data_AF-A0A933P8H2-F1
#
_entry.id   AF-A0A933P8H2-F1
#
_cell.length_a   1.000
_cell.length_b   1.000
_cell.length_c   1.000
_cell.angle_alpha   90.00
_cell.angle_beta   90.00
_cell.angle_gamma   90.00
#
_symmetry.space_group_name_H-M   'P 1'
#
loop_
_entity.id
_entity.type
_entity.pdbx_description
1 polymer ?
#
loop_
_entity_poly.entity_id
_entity_poly.type
_entity_poly.pdbx_seq_one_letter_code
_entity_poly.pdbx_strand_id
1 'polypeptide(L)'
;MTELKKRDVERLMAEYDQDPVRALTTALQVALDQPELEWTGLVKAAGFSCARRIRLQAQETAALDELLVQLNEARVILPER
;
A
#
# COMPACT_ATOMS: atom_id res chain seq x y z
N MET A 1 8.25 -10.64 0.11
CA MET A 1 7.85 -9.46 0.89
C MET A 1 9.12 -8.81 1.40
N THR A 2 9.31 -7.55 1.06
CA THR A 2 10.48 -6.74 1.40
C THR A 2 10.04 -5.70 2.40
N GLU A 3 10.89 -5.40 3.38
CA GLU A 3 10.63 -4.33 4.34
C GLU A 3 10.88 -2.96 3.69
N LEU A 4 9.93 -2.04 3.85
CA LEU A 4 10.09 -0.64 3.48
C LEU A 4 11.21 -0.01 4.30
N LYS A 5 12.13 0.69 3.63
CA LYS A 5 13.15 1.46 4.33
C LYS A 5 12.53 2.76 4.83
N LYS A 6 13.19 3.38 5.81
CA LYS A 6 12.78 4.69 6.35
C LYS A 6 12.54 5.73 5.25
N ARG A 7 13.40 5.75 4.21
CA ARG A 7 13.27 6.67 3.07
C ARG A 7 12.01 6.42 2.23
N ASP A 8 11.57 5.17 2.13
CA ASP A 8 10.37 4.82 1.37
C ASP A 8 9.12 5.28 2.13
N VAL A 9 9.12 5.13 3.46
CA VAL A 9 8.05 5.63 4.33
C VAL A 9 7.99 7.16 4.35
N GLU A 10 9.14 7.84 4.44
CA GLU A 10 9.20 9.30 4.35
C GLU A 10 8.65 9.82 3.02
N ARG A 11 8.99 9.17 1.90
CA ARG A 11 8.42 9.50 0.58
C ARG A 11 6.92 9.24 0.54
N LEU A 12 6.48 8.09 1.04
CA LEU A 12 5.06 7.75 1.12
C LEU A 12 4.27 8.85 1.84
N MET A 13 4.72 9.27 3.02
CA MET A 13 4.05 10.35 3.77
C MET A 13 4.06 11.69 3.03
N ALA A 14 5.17 12.03 2.36
CA ALA A 14 5.28 13.30 1.63
C ALA A 14 4.36 13.36 0.40
N GLU A 15 4.15 12.23 -0.27
CA GLU A 15 3.33 12.16 -1.49
C GLU A 15 1.86 11.85 -1.20
N TYR A 16 1.54 11.29 -0.03
CA TYR A 16 0.18 10.85 0.32
C TYR A 16 -0.86 11.96 0.26
N ASP A 17 -0.53 13.14 0.78
CA ASP A 17 -1.44 14.30 0.80
C ASP A 17 -1.75 14.83 -0.61
N GLN A 18 -0.90 14.52 -1.60
CA GLN A 18 -1.05 14.96 -2.98
C GLN A 18 -1.75 13.91 -3.86
N ASP A 19 -1.33 12.65 -3.73
CA ASP A 19 -1.88 11.52 -4.48
C ASP A 19 -1.73 10.24 -3.65
N PRO A 20 -2.73 9.90 -2.82
CA PRO A 20 -2.63 8.79 -1.88
C PRO A 20 -2.52 7.44 -2.59
N VAL A 21 -3.21 7.28 -3.73
CA VAL A 21 -3.18 6.03 -4.50
C VAL A 21 -1.81 5.82 -5.12
N ARG A 22 -1.22 6.86 -5.71
CA ARG A 22 0.13 6.78 -6.28
C ARG A 22 1.17 6.52 -5.20
N ALA A 23 1.12 7.25 -4.09
CA ALA A 23 2.05 7.10 -2.98
C ALA A 23 2.02 5.66 -2.41
N LEU A 24 0.81 5.14 -2.17
CA LEU A 24 0.62 3.76 -1.72
C LEU A 24 1.02 2.73 -2.78
N THR A 25 0.81 3.01 -4.08
CA THR A 25 1.26 2.15 -5.18
C THR A 25 2.76 1.97 -5.13
N THR A 26 3.53 3.05 -5.05
CA THR A 26 4.99 2.97 -4.97
C THR A 26 5.46 2.22 -3.72
N ALA A 27 4.82 2.46 -2.57
CA ALA A 27 5.15 1.72 -1.35
C ALA A 27 4.84 0.22 -1.48
N LEU A 28 3.69 -0.15 -2.06
CA LEU A 28 3.32 -1.54 -2.31
C LEU A 28 4.27 -2.23 -3.29
N GLN A 29 4.70 -1.53 -4.36
CA GLN A 29 5.69 -2.04 -5.32
C GLN A 29 6.98 -2.46 -4.63
N VAL A 30 7.47 -1.63 -3.70
CA VAL A 30 8.67 -1.94 -2.90
C VAL A 30 8.39 -3.08 -1.92
N ALA A 31 7.29 -3.00 -1.16
CA ALA A 31 6.98 -3.98 -0.12
C ALA A 31 6.70 -5.39 -0.67
N LEU A 32 6.14 -5.48 -1.88
CA LEU A 32 5.85 -6.74 -2.57
C LEU A 32 6.96 -7.20 -3.50
N ASP A 33 7.98 -6.37 -3.75
CA ASP A 33 9.02 -6.59 -4.76
C ASP A 33 8.41 -6.79 -6.16
N GLN A 34 7.47 -5.93 -6.52
CA GLN A 34 6.69 -5.96 -7.77
C GLN A 34 6.65 -4.56 -8.42
N PRO A 35 7.79 -4.01 -8.89
CA PRO A 35 7.88 -2.63 -9.38
C PRO A 35 7.06 -2.34 -10.64
N GLU A 36 6.67 -3.37 -11.39
CA GLU A 36 5.93 -3.24 -12.64
C GLU A 36 4.40 -3.35 -12.45
N LEU A 37 3.94 -3.77 -11.26
CA LEU A 37 2.50 -3.89 -11.02
C LEU A 37 1.88 -2.54 -10.74
N GLU A 38 0.72 -2.31 -11.35
CA GLU A 38 -0.16 -1.18 -11.03
C GLU A 38 -1.02 -1.47 -9.80
N TRP A 39 -1.65 -0.43 -9.24
CA TRP A 39 -2.49 -0.46 -8.04
C TRP A 39 -3.38 -1.71 -7.93
N THR A 40 -4.19 -1.98 -8.96
CA THR A 40 -5.11 -3.13 -8.97
C THR A 40 -4.38 -4.48 -8.89
N GLY A 41 -3.22 -4.59 -9.54
CA GLY A 41 -2.38 -5.78 -9.48
C GLY A 41 -1.76 -5.96 -8.10
N LEU A 42 -1.23 -4.88 -7.51
CA LEU A 42 -0.64 -4.87 -6.17
C LEU A 42 -1.66 -5.22 -5.09
N VAL A 43 -2.85 -4.62 -5.12
CA VAL A 43 -3.94 -4.91 -4.17
C VAL A 43 -4.39 -6.37 -4.25
N LYS A 44 -4.32 -6.99 -5.44
CA LYS A 44 -4.58 -8.43 -5.60
C LYS A 44 -3.43 -9.29 -5.10
N ALA A 45 -2.18 -8.88 -5.34
CA ALA A 45 -0.98 -9.61 -4.94
C ALA A 45 -0.68 -9.51 -3.43
N ALA A 46 -1.14 -8.43 -2.77
CA ALA A 46 -0.94 -8.16 -1.35
C ALA A 46 -1.59 -9.18 -0.40
N GLY A 47 -2.50 -10.02 -0.91
CA GLY A 47 -3.21 -11.00 -0.09
C GLY A 47 -4.20 -10.37 0.90
N PHE A 48 -4.76 -9.19 0.56
CA PHE A 48 -5.82 -8.59 1.36
C PHE A 48 -7.15 -9.34 1.20
N SER A 49 -7.98 -9.26 2.24
CA SER A 49 -9.35 -9.80 2.21
C SER A 49 -10.17 -9.21 1.07
N CYS A 50 -11.20 -9.94 0.60
CA CYS A 50 -12.07 -9.45 -0.48
C CYS A 50 -12.70 -8.10 -0.15
N ALA A 51 -13.18 -7.92 1.08
CA ALA A 51 -13.77 -6.67 1.55
C ALA A 51 -12.77 -5.51 1.47
N ARG A 52 -11.54 -5.69 1.97
CA ARG A 52 -10.50 -4.65 1.94
C ARG A 52 -10.10 -4.30 0.51
N ARG A 53 -9.96 -5.29 -0.37
CA ARG A 53 -9.66 -5.05 -1.80
C ARG A 53 -10.74 -4.21 -2.47
N ILE A 54 -12.02 -4.45 -2.18
CA ILE A 54 -13.14 -3.66 -2.74
C ILE A 54 -13.03 -2.20 -2.29
N ARG A 55 -12.81 -1.95 -0.99
CA ARG A 55 -12.67 -0.58 -0.45
C ARG A 55 -11.45 0.15 -1.02
N LEU A 56 -10.31 -0.53 -1.13
CA LEU A 56 -9.09 0.02 -1.72
C LEU A 56 -9.26 0.31 -3.22
N GLN A 57 -9.98 -0.53 -3.96
CA GLN A 57 -10.30 -0.28 -5.37
C GLN A 57 -11.30 0.87 -5.54
N ALA A 58 -12.23 1.02 -4.60
CA ALA A 58 -13.12 2.17 -4.53
C ALA A 58 -12.42 3.47 -4.08
N GLN A 59 -11.12 3.41 -3.78
CA GLN A 59 -10.32 4.53 -3.25
C GLN A 59 -10.95 5.15 -2.00
N GLU A 60 -11.58 4.31 -1.17
CA GLU A 60 -12.18 4.75 0.07
C GLU A 60 -11.10 5.26 1.02
N THR A 61 -11.18 6.54 1.42
CA THR A 61 -10.17 7.22 2.22
C THR A 61 -9.81 6.44 3.48
N ALA A 62 -10.80 5.92 4.21
CA ALA A 62 -10.57 5.12 5.41
C ALA A 62 -9.70 3.87 5.13
N ALA A 63 -9.92 3.18 4.00
CA ALA A 63 -9.13 2.00 3.64
C ALA A 63 -7.70 2.37 3.20
N LEU A 64 -7.54 3.52 2.53
CA LEU A 64 -6.22 4.04 2.16
C LEU A 64 -5.44 4.48 3.41
N ASP A 65 -6.08 5.13 4.37
CA ASP A 65 -5.50 5.55 5.65
C ASP A 65 -5.07 4.32 6.47
N GLU A 66 -5.92 3.30 6.57
CA GLU A 66 -5.59 2.03 7.22
C GLU A 66 -4.34 1.38 6.60
N LEU A 67 -4.22 1.41 5.27
CA LEU A 67 -3.05 0.90 4.57
C LEU A 67 -1.80 1.75 4.81
N LEU A 68 -1.94 3.08 4.83
CA LEU A 68 -0.86 4.00 5.17
C LEU A 68 -0.31 3.72 6.57
N VAL A 69 -1.19 3.60 7.57
CA VAL A 69 -0.82 3.28 8.96
C VAL A 69 -0.08 1.94 9.01
N GLN A 70 -0.62 0.91 8.35
CA GLN A 70 0.03 -0.39 8.30
C GLN A 70 1.45 -0.31 7.68
N LEU A 71 1.61 0.38 6.56
CA LEU A 71 2.91 0.54 5.91
C LEU A 71 3.89 1.40 6.73
N ASN A 72 3.39 2.40 7.46
CA ASN A 72 4.20 3.24 8.32
C ASN A 72 4.69 2.48 9.57
N GLU A 73 3.81 1.72 10.21
CA GLU A 73 4.11 1.01 11.46
C GLU A 73 4.83 -0.32 11.22
N ALA A 74 4.27 -1.17 10.36
CA ALA A 74 4.79 -2.52 10.15
C ALA A 74 5.90 -2.54 9.10
N ARG A 75 5.96 -1.54 8.22
CA ARG A 75 6.89 -1.47 7.06
C ARG A 75 6.83 -2.68 6.14
N VAL A 76 5.83 -3.53 6.30
CA VAL A 76 5.59 -4.75 5.52
C VAL A 76 4.11 -4.90 5.27
N ILE A 77 3.78 -5.59 4.17
CA ILE A 77 2.42 -6.04 3.91
C ILE A 77 2.20 -7.38 4.58
N LEU A 78 1.30 -7.41 5.56
CA LEU A 78 0.85 -8.63 6.19
C LEU A 78 -0.37 -9.15 5.43
N PRO A 79 -0.32 -10.37 4.87
CA PRO A 79 -1.46 -10.94 4.17
C PRO A 79 -2.57 -11.24 5.18
N GLU A 80 -3.81 -10.90 4.84
CA GLU A 80 -5.00 -11.21 5.64
C GLU A 80 -5.47 -12.61 5.24
N ARG A 81 -5.32 -13.58 6.13
CA ARG A 81 -5.77 -14.97 5.93
C ARG A 81 -7.28 -15.12 6.07
#